data_AF-A0A3D3SXF7-F1
#
_entry.id   AF-A0A3D3SXF7-F1
#
_cell.length_a   1.000
_cell.length_b   1.000
_cell.length_c   1.000
_cell.angle_alpha   90.00
_cell.angle_beta   90.00
_cell.angle_gamma   90.00
#
_symmetry.space_group_name_H-M   'P 1'
#
loop_
_entity.id
_entity.type
_entity.pdbx_description
1 polymer ?
#
loop_
_entity_poly.entity_id
_entity_poly.type
_entity_poly.pdbx_seq_one_letter_code
_entity_poly.pdbx_strand_id
1 'polypeptide(L)' 'IQYMPTASLMIYVMGLEAAKTRRATKEEQQEMKRLLHEGMDAGLCGFSIQRLGENSTQADFDGTPMVTDT' A
#
# COMPACT_ATOMS: atom_id res chain seq x y z
N ILE A 1 -2.81 -19.09 -0.09
CA ILE A 1 -1.87 -18.17 0.60
C ILE A 1 -2.47 -16.77 0.46
N GLN A 2 -2.67 -16.05 1.56
CA GLN A 2 -3.22 -14.70 1.56
C GLN A 2 -2.11 -13.68 1.85
N TYR A 3 -2.18 -12.53 1.19
CA TYR A 3 -1.24 -11.42 1.36
C TYR A 3 -1.99 -10.17 1.83
N MET A 4 -1.30 -9.32 2.58
CA MET A 4 -1.78 -8.01 2.94
C MET A 4 -2.05 -7.18 1.67
N PRO A 5 -3.25 -6.60 1.51
CA PRO A 5 -3.53 -5.71 0.39
C PRO A 5 -2.76 -4.38 0.57
N THR A 6 -1.57 -4.29 -0.03
CA THR A 6 -0.63 -3.17 0.15
C THR A 6 -1.25 -1.80 -0.18
N ALA A 7 -1.99 -1.69 -1.28
CA ALA A 7 -2.67 -0.43 -1.63
C ALA A 7 -3.70 -0.02 -0.57
N SER A 8 -4.51 -0.97 -0.08
CA SER A 8 -5.49 -0.72 0.98
C SER A 8 -4.81 -0.35 2.30
N LEU A 9 -3.69 -0.99 2.65
CA LEU A 9 -2.92 -0.66 3.85
C LEU A 9 -2.36 0.77 3.77
N MET A 10 -1.78 1.17 2.63
CA MET A 10 -1.28 2.53 2.42
C MET A 10 -2.40 3.56 2.53
N ILE A 11 -3.55 3.32 1.88
CA ILE A 11 -4.70 4.23 1.95
C ILE A 11 -5.27 4.31 3.37
N TYR A 12 -5.32 3.19 4.10
CA TYR A 12 -5.83 3.17 5.47
C TYR A 12 -4.96 4.00 6.43
N VAL A 13 -3.64 3.89 6.33
CA VAL A 13 -2.71 4.58 7.24
C VAL A 13 -2.46 6.03 6.82
N MET A 14 -2.31 6.31 5.53
CA MET A 14 -1.93 7.64 5.03
C MET A 14 -3.14 8.50 4.66
N GLY A 15 -4.27 7.89 4.31
CA GLY A 15 -5.36 8.52 3.56
C GLY A 15 -5.08 8.53 2.06
N LEU A 16 -6.15 8.56 1.25
CA LEU A 16 -6.06 8.44 -0.22
C LEU A 16 -5.18 9.54 -0.84
N GLU A 17 -5.45 10.80 -0.53
CA GLU A 17 -4.70 11.94 -1.10
C GLU A 17 -3.20 11.85 -0.83
N ALA A 18 -2.83 11.55 0.42
CA ALA A 18 -1.43 11.42 0.79
C ALA A 18 -0.76 10.21 0.13
N ALA A 19 -1.46 9.07 0.06
CA ALA A 19 -0.97 7.86 -0.55
C ALA A 19 -0.69 8.00 -2.06
N LYS A 20 -1.34 8.95 -2.74
CA LYS A 20 -1.11 9.23 -4.17
C LYS A 20 -0.05 10.30 -4.44
N THR A 21 0.26 11.16 -3.48
CA THR A 21 1.05 12.38 -3.72
C THR A 21 2.43 12.38 -3.09
N ARG A 22 2.66 11.52 -2.08
CA ARG A 22 3.94 11.46 -1.37
C ARG A 22 4.26 10.08 -0.84
N ARG A 23 5.52 9.89 -0.45
CA ARG A 23 5.93 8.72 0.34
C ARG A 23 5.38 8.79 1.76
N ALA A 24 5.22 7.62 2.37
CA ALA A 24 4.86 7.49 3.78
C ALA A 24 5.94 8.10 4.70
N THR A 25 5.50 8.80 5.74
CA THR A 25 6.38 9.27 6.83
C THR A 25 6.94 8.09 7.62
N LYS A 26 7.89 8.33 8.52
CA LYS A 26 8.43 7.27 9.37
C LYS A 26 7.35 6.70 10.29
N GLU A 27 6.48 7.55 10.81
CA GLU A 27 5.38 7.20 11.70
C GLU A 27 4.36 6.33 10.98
N GLU A 28 3.96 6.70 9.76
CA GLU A 28 3.05 5.90 8.91
C GLU A 28 3.67 4.56 8.55
N GLN A 29 4.98 4.51 8.25
CA GLN A 29 5.69 3.25 8.01
C GLN A 29 5.71 2.33 9.24
N GLN A 30 5.83 2.89 10.44
CA GLN A 30 5.76 2.09 11.66
C GLN A 30 4.36 1.52 11.88
N GLU A 31 3.32 2.30 11.63
CA GLU A 31 1.95 1.81 11.76
C GLU A 31 1.63 0.73 10.70
N MET A 32 2.06 0.91 9.45
CA MET A 32 1.94 -0.12 8.43
C MET A 32 2.66 -1.42 8.80
N LYS A 33 3.85 -1.33 9.42
CA LYS A 33 4.57 -2.51 9.94
C LYS A 33 3.81 -3.19 11.06
N ARG A 34 3.26 -2.42 12.01
CA ARG A 34 2.45 -2.96 13.12
C ARG A 34 1.26 -3.76 12.60
N LEU A 35 0.51 -3.19 11.66
CA LEU A 35 -0.64 -3.84 11.02
C LEU A 35 -0.25 -5.06 10.18
N LEU A 36 0.87 -5.00 9.47
CA LEU A 36 1.41 -6.15 8.74
C LEU A 36 1.75 -7.30 9.68
N HIS A 37 2.42 -7.02 10.81
CA HIS A 37 2.73 -8.03 11.83
C HIS A 37 1.46 -8.64 12.42
N GLU A 38 0.48 -7.81 12.78
CA GLU A 38 -0.83 -8.28 13.27
C GLU A 38 -1.52 -9.20 12.24
N GLY A 39 -1.49 -8.82 10.96
CA GLY A 39 -2.03 -9.66 9.89
C GLY A 39 -1.24 -10.97 9.69
N MET A 40 0.09 -10.94 9.83
CA MET A 40 0.93 -12.14 9.75
C MET A 40 0.67 -13.09 10.91
N ASP A 41 0.48 -12.57 12.13
CA ASP A 41 0.08 -13.35 13.31
C ASP A 41 -1.30 -14.00 13.10
N ALA A 42 -2.18 -13.34 12.33
CA ALA A 42 -3.48 -13.87 11.90
C ALA A 42 -3.43 -14.81 10.67
N GLY A 43 -2.25 -15.10 10.12
CA GLY A 43 -2.05 -16.07 9.04
C GLY A 43 -1.79 -15.49 7.64
N LEU A 44 -1.57 -14.18 7.52
CA LEU A 44 -1.03 -13.62 6.27
C LEU A 44 0.42 -14.06 6.04
N CYS A 45 0.78 -14.27 4.78
CA CYS A 45 2.14 -14.63 4.40
C CYS A 45 3.09 -13.43 4.33
N GLY A 46 2.57 -12.21 4.48
CA GLY A 46 3.29 -10.95 4.28
C GLY A 46 2.54 -10.06 3.30
N PHE A 47 3.28 -9.28 2.51
CA PHE A 47 2.74 -8.42 1.46
C PHE A 47 3.40 -8.72 0.12
N SER A 48 2.71 -8.37 -0.96
CA SER A 48 3.27 -8.29 -2.30
C SER A 48 3.08 -6.88 -2.83
N ILE A 49 3.94 -6.47 -3.75
CA ILE A 49 3.87 -5.13 -4.32
C ILE A 49 4.12 -5.19 -5.82
N GLN A 50 3.38 -4.34 -6.52
CA GLN A 50 3.59 -4.02 -7.92
C GLN A 50 3.90 -2.53 -8.00
N ARG A 51 4.97 -2.19 -8.74
CA ARG A 51 5.34 -0.80 -9.04
C ARG A 51 5.60 -0.67 -10.53
N LEU A 52 4.67 -0.05 -11.26
CA LEU A 52 4.69 0.05 -12.73
C LEU A 52 4.70 1.50 -13.22
N GLY A 53 4.17 2.45 -12.44
CA GLY A 53 4.18 3.87 -12.75
C GLY A 53 3.16 4.33 -13.81
N GLU A 54 3.38 5.53 -14.33
CA GLU A 54 2.40 6.31 -15.11
C GLU A 54 1.86 5.65 -16.38
N ASN A 55 2.69 4.86 -17.08
CA ASN A 55 2.29 4.23 -18.34
C ASN A 55 1.75 2.80 -18.16
N SER A 56 1.39 2.43 -16.93
CA SER A 56 0.85 1.12 -16.59
C SER A 56 -0.58 0.94 -17.10
N THR A 57 -0.89 -0.23 -17.67
CA THR A 57 -2.29 -0.63 -17.95
C THR A 57 -3.04 -1.04 -16.68
N GLN A 58 -2.35 -1.18 -15.56
CA GLN A 58 -2.89 -1.44 -14.22
C GLN A 58 -2.89 -0.15 -13.41
N ALA A 59 -3.51 0.89 -13.95
CA ALA A 59 -3.73 2.17 -13.29
C ALA A 59 -4.79 2.06 -12.19
N ASP A 60 -4.85 3.05 -11.31
CA ASP A 60 -5.87 3.17 -10.26
C ASP A 60 -7.24 3.52 -10.84
N PHE A 61 -8.29 3.54 -10.00
CA PHE A 61 -9.67 3.74 -10.43
C PHE A 61 -9.92 5.06 -11.18
N ASP A 62 -9.06 6.07 -10.98
CA ASP A 62 -9.11 7.38 -11.62
C ASP A 62 -8.15 7.53 -12.81
N GLY A 63 -7.49 6.45 -13.22
CA GLY A 63 -6.57 6.41 -14.36
C GLY A 63 -5.15 6.94 -14.05
N THR A 64 -4.88 7.39 -12.83
CA THR A 64 -3.53 7.76 -12.39
C THR A 64 -2.76 6.53 -11.88
N PRO A 65 -1.44 6.61 -11.61
CA PRO A 65 -0.69 5.50 -11.00
C PRO A 65 -1.32 4.95 -9.72
N MET A 66 -1.03 3.69 -9.40
CA MET A 66 -1.44 3.08 -8.13
C MET A 66 -0.75 3.80 -6.97
N VAL A 67 -1.38 3.83 -5.79
CA VAL A 67 -0.74 4.36 -4.56
C VAL A 67 0.61 3.71 -4.23
N THR A 68 0.86 2.50 -4.72
CA THR A 68 2.14 1.78 -4.55
C THR A 68 3.25 2.30 -5.46
N ASP A 69 2.95 3.16 -6.44
CA ASP A 69 3.92 3.70 -7.39
C ASP A 69 4.70 4.92 -6.86
N THR A 70 4.17 5.62 -5.85
CA THR A 70 4.75 6.86 -5.26
C THR A 70 6.02 6.61 -4.41
#